data_AF-A0A327QNW2-F1
#
_entry.id   AF-A0A327QNW2-F1
#
_cell.length_a   1.000
_cell.length_b   1.000
_cell.length_c   1.000
_cell.angle_alpha   90.00
_cell.angle_beta   90.00
_cell.angle_gamma   90.00
#
_symmetry.space_group_name_H-M   'P 1'
#
loop_
_entity.id
_entity.type
_entity.pdbx_description
1 polymer ?
#
loop_
_entity_poly.entity_id
_entity_poly.type
_entity_poly.pdbx_seq_one_letter_code
_entity_poly.pdbx_strand_id
1 'polypeptide(L)'
;MKLRFETTSTYFSHYHYTQTVQRRTVGIHTAASAKEEEFDIYACNRNLGGASFSLGLKHCYLSAKKGNTTVNSASFSSTQQGTPDMAPDHASAVCTKVGTMTMARFQQMAKQFEECGKYSVTSNNCCSCTYKVLQLNGITPPDTVCGANMGVGIPTTKK
;
A
#
# COMPACT_ATOMS: atom_id res chain seq x y z
N MET A 1 79.11 -9.39 24.50
CA MET A 1 78.39 -10.12 25.57
C MET A 1 77.34 -9.18 26.17
N LYS A 2 76.14 -9.72 26.43
CA LYS A 2 74.88 -9.12 26.97
C LYS A 2 75.10 -7.92 27.91
N LEU A 3 74.51 -6.75 27.63
CA LEU A 3 73.12 -6.28 27.93
C LEU A 3 72.78 -6.17 29.42
N ARG A 4 72.42 -4.94 29.84
CA ARG A 4 71.34 -4.53 30.76
C ARG A 4 71.54 -3.04 31.14
N PHE A 5 70.54 -2.19 31.39
CA PHE A 5 69.14 -2.40 31.77
C PHE A 5 68.31 -1.11 31.58
N GLU A 6 66.98 -1.29 31.63
CA GLU A 6 65.98 -0.35 32.19
C GLU A 6 65.53 0.84 31.31
N THR A 7 64.25 1.23 31.25
CA THR A 7 63.03 0.88 32.00
C THR A 7 61.81 1.22 31.13
N THR A 8 60.74 0.45 31.29
CA THR A 8 59.39 0.72 30.78
C THR A 8 58.71 1.83 31.57
N SER A 9 58.06 2.78 30.89
CA SER A 9 56.80 3.37 31.38
C SER A 9 56.03 4.02 30.23
N THR A 10 54.72 4.02 30.38
CA THR A 10 53.70 3.94 29.33
C THR A 10 52.84 5.21 29.20
N TYR A 11 52.13 5.27 28.07
CA TYR A 11 50.90 6.04 27.76
C TYR A 11 51.02 7.54 27.46
N PHE A 12 50.82 7.90 26.18
CA PHE A 12 49.55 8.38 25.61
C PHE A 12 49.79 8.70 24.13
N SER A 13 49.09 8.05 23.20
CA SER A 13 49.21 8.37 21.78
C SER A 13 47.90 8.96 21.27
N HIS A 14 47.88 10.29 21.18
CA HIS A 14 47.01 11.01 20.26
C HIS A 14 47.38 10.60 18.83
N TYR A 15 46.49 9.93 18.11
CA TYR A 15 46.61 9.81 16.67
C TYR A 15 45.63 10.76 15.98
N HIS A 16 46.18 11.89 15.55
CA HIS A 16 45.74 12.57 14.34
C HIS A 16 45.83 11.57 13.17
N TYR A 17 44.74 11.37 12.45
CA TYR A 17 44.79 10.78 11.11
C TYR A 17 44.16 11.77 10.13
N THR A 18 45.04 12.53 9.48
CA THR A 18 44.73 13.37 8.33
C THR A 18 44.50 12.51 7.10
N GLN A 19 43.59 13.00 6.27
CA GLN A 19 43.09 12.39 5.05
C GLN A 19 44.19 12.15 4.01
N THR A 20 44.20 10.96 3.42
CA THR A 20 44.70 10.77 2.06
C THR A 20 43.63 10.03 1.28
N VAL A 21 42.94 10.80 0.42
CA VAL A 21 41.84 10.37 -0.44
C VAL A 21 42.36 9.33 -1.44
N GLN A 22 42.17 8.04 -1.16
CA GLN A 22 42.24 7.02 -2.19
C GLN A 22 40.98 7.13 -3.06
N ARG A 23 41.14 7.75 -4.24
CA ARG A 23 40.29 7.53 -5.41
C ARG A 23 40.25 6.03 -5.72
N ARG A 24 39.39 5.28 -5.04
CA ARG A 24 38.84 4.06 -5.61
C ARG A 24 37.76 4.50 -6.59
N THR A 25 38.07 4.31 -7.86
CA THR A 25 37.13 4.19 -8.96
C THR A 25 36.16 3.05 -8.64
N VAL A 26 35.24 3.27 -7.69
CA VAL A 26 34.02 2.48 -7.58
C VAL A 26 33.22 2.90 -8.79
N GLY A 27 33.12 1.98 -9.75
CA GLY A 27 32.38 2.20 -10.97
C GLY A 27 31.06 2.85 -10.64
N ILE A 28 30.92 4.10 -11.08
CA ILE A 28 29.62 4.72 -11.33
C ILE A 28 29.07 3.92 -12.50
N HIS A 29 28.63 2.70 -12.22
CA HIS A 29 27.50 2.14 -12.92
C HIS A 29 26.38 3.09 -12.52
N THR A 30 26.17 4.07 -13.40
CA THR A 30 24.90 4.77 -13.51
C THR A 30 23.84 3.70 -13.29
N ALA A 31 23.19 3.74 -12.13
CA ALA A 31 21.99 2.98 -11.88
C ALA A 31 21.04 3.44 -12.97
N ALA A 32 21.02 2.71 -14.09
CA ALA A 32 19.97 2.79 -15.07
C ALA A 32 18.71 2.70 -14.22
N SER A 33 17.97 3.81 -14.16
CA SER A 33 16.78 3.98 -13.33
C SER A 33 15.92 2.74 -13.54
N ALA A 34 16.00 1.79 -12.59
CA ALA A 34 15.23 0.58 -12.65
C ALA A 34 13.80 1.08 -12.51
N LYS A 35 13.10 1.13 -13.64
CA LYS A 35 11.74 1.67 -13.70
C LYS A 35 10.94 0.91 -12.64
N GLU A 36 10.44 1.61 -11.63
CA GLU A 36 9.66 0.97 -10.58
C GLU A 36 8.54 0.15 -11.22
N GLU A 37 8.41 -1.10 -10.79
CA GLU A 37 7.41 -2.00 -11.36
C GLU A 37 6.01 -1.43 -11.12
N GLU A 38 5.23 -1.34 -12.20
CA GLU A 38 3.86 -0.83 -12.16
C GLU A 38 2.85 -1.98 -12.14
N PHE A 39 1.74 -1.75 -11.45
CA PHE A 39 0.65 -2.71 -11.26
C PHE A 39 -0.66 -2.08 -11.70
N ASP A 40 -1.53 -2.91 -12.26
CA ASP A 40 -2.88 -2.49 -12.59
C ASP A 40 -3.73 -2.48 -11.33
N ILE A 41 -4.35 -1.34 -11.04
CA ILE A 41 -5.18 -1.17 -9.86
C ILE A 41 -6.65 -1.27 -10.26
N TYR A 42 -7.38 -2.07 -9.51
CA TYR A 42 -8.78 -2.32 -9.69
C TYR A 42 -9.56 -1.90 -8.45
N ALA A 43 -10.71 -1.29 -8.66
CA ALA A 43 -11.73 -1.17 -7.63
C ALA A 43 -12.75 -2.28 -7.85
N CYS A 44 -12.96 -3.08 -6.82
CA CYS A 44 -13.76 -4.30 -6.91
C CYS A 44 -14.93 -4.24 -5.94
N ASN A 45 -16.01 -4.95 -6.28
CA ASN A 45 -17.02 -5.37 -5.32
C ASN A 45 -17.28 -6.87 -5.43
N ARG A 46 -17.72 -7.50 -4.34
CA ARG A 46 -18.17 -8.89 -4.33
C ARG A 46 -19.35 -9.07 -3.38
N ASN A 47 -20.11 -10.14 -3.56
CA ASN A 47 -21.14 -10.52 -2.59
C ASN A 47 -20.49 -10.83 -1.23
N LEU A 48 -21.08 -10.31 -0.15
CA LEU A 48 -20.83 -10.84 1.18
C LEU A 48 -21.53 -12.20 1.32
N GLY A 49 -20.91 -13.15 2.01
CA GLY A 49 -21.55 -14.40 2.39
C GLY A 49 -22.45 -14.25 3.62
N GLY A 50 -23.26 -15.26 3.92
CA GLY A 50 -24.07 -15.33 5.13
C GLY A 50 -25.24 -14.33 5.15
N ALA A 51 -25.67 -13.89 6.34
CA ALA A 51 -26.84 -13.02 6.53
C ALA A 51 -26.74 -11.68 5.79
N SER A 52 -25.53 -11.18 5.55
CA SER A 52 -25.27 -9.95 4.79
C SER A 52 -25.63 -10.07 3.30
N PHE A 53 -25.62 -11.30 2.74
CA PHE A 53 -26.08 -11.56 1.37
C PHE A 53 -27.56 -11.21 1.18
N SER A 54 -28.38 -11.58 2.16
CA SER A 54 -29.84 -11.37 2.12
C SER A 54 -30.25 -9.89 2.16
N LEU A 55 -29.36 -9.02 2.63
CA LEU A 55 -29.55 -7.56 2.63
C LEU A 55 -29.05 -6.89 1.34
N GLY A 56 -28.55 -7.67 0.38
CA GLY A 56 -27.98 -7.15 -0.87
C GLY A 56 -26.65 -6.42 -0.70
N LEU A 57 -26.06 -6.45 0.50
CA LEU A 57 -24.83 -5.73 0.82
C LEU A 57 -23.64 -6.38 0.12
N LYS A 58 -22.85 -5.54 -0.56
CA LYS A 58 -21.60 -5.93 -1.23
C LYS A 58 -20.40 -5.53 -0.38
N HIS A 59 -19.30 -6.25 -0.57
CA HIS A 59 -17.99 -5.87 -0.07
C HIS A 59 -17.21 -5.16 -1.15
N CYS A 60 -16.66 -3.98 -0.89
CA CYS A 60 -15.79 -3.26 -1.82
C CYS A 60 -14.35 -3.16 -1.30
N TYR A 61 -13.38 -3.22 -2.21
CA TYR A 61 -11.96 -3.19 -1.92
C TYR A 61 -11.15 -2.73 -3.15
N LEU A 62 -9.89 -2.37 -2.92
CA LEU A 62 -8.91 -2.16 -3.99
C LEU A 62 -8.05 -3.41 -4.16
N SER A 63 -7.68 -3.73 -5.40
CA SER A 63 -6.79 -4.83 -5.75
C SER A 63 -5.69 -4.34 -6.70
N ALA A 64 -4.43 -4.63 -6.38
CA ALA A 64 -3.30 -4.46 -7.27
C ALA A 64 -3.02 -5.80 -7.96
N LYS A 65 -3.00 -5.80 -9.29
CA LYS A 65 -2.81 -7.01 -10.11
C LYS A 65 -1.60 -6.89 -11.02
N LYS A 66 -0.95 -8.03 -11.24
CA LYS A 66 0.04 -8.25 -12.30
C LYS A 66 -0.51 -9.31 -13.24
N GLY A 67 -0.97 -8.89 -14.42
CA GLY A 67 -1.81 -9.73 -15.28
C GLY A 67 -3.11 -10.10 -14.56
N ASN A 68 -3.40 -11.39 -14.45
CA ASN A 68 -4.62 -11.89 -13.80
C ASN A 68 -4.46 -12.17 -12.30
N THR A 69 -3.24 -12.03 -11.76
CA THR A 69 -2.94 -12.39 -10.37
C THR A 69 -3.04 -11.17 -9.48
N THR A 70 -3.85 -11.24 -8.41
CA THR A 70 -3.80 -10.24 -7.35
C THR A 70 -2.51 -10.40 -6.55
N VAL A 71 -1.71 -9.34 -6.52
CA VAL A 71 -0.46 -9.28 -5.73
C VAL A 71 -0.65 -8.56 -4.40
N ASN A 72 -1.67 -7.68 -4.30
CA ASN A 72 -2.03 -7.00 -3.06
C ASN A 72 -3.48 -6.54 -3.11
N SER A 73 -4.11 -6.33 -1.95
CA SER A 73 -5.45 -5.74 -1.86
C SER A 73 -5.59 -4.91 -0.58
N ALA A 74 -6.60 -4.06 -0.53
CA ALA A 74 -6.90 -3.22 0.63
C ALA A 74 -8.41 -3.03 0.77
N SER A 75 -8.92 -3.23 1.98
CA SER A 75 -10.34 -3.14 2.32
C SER A 75 -10.55 -2.40 3.64
N PHE A 76 -11.80 -2.00 3.89
CA PHE A 76 -12.22 -1.40 5.16
C PHE A 76 -13.26 -2.31 5.80
N SER A 77 -13.02 -2.73 7.04
CA SER A 77 -13.92 -3.60 7.78
C SER A 77 -14.15 -3.11 9.22
N SER A 78 -15.07 -3.76 9.94
CA SER A 78 -15.36 -3.46 11.34
C SER A 78 -14.24 -3.81 12.30
N THR A 79 -13.35 -4.73 11.91
CA THR A 79 -12.29 -5.26 12.76
C THR A 79 -10.91 -4.77 12.34
N GLN A 80 -10.72 -4.43 11.07
CA GLN A 80 -9.43 -4.09 10.48
C GLN A 80 -9.57 -3.06 9.36
N GLN A 81 -8.66 -2.08 9.35
CA GLN A 81 -8.61 -0.96 8.38
C GLN A 81 -7.36 -1.12 7.51
N GLY A 82 -7.50 -1.00 6.19
CA GLY A 82 -6.36 -1.10 5.26
C GLY A 82 -5.79 -2.50 5.10
N THR A 83 -6.49 -3.54 5.58
CA THR A 83 -6.05 -4.93 5.45
C THR A 83 -6.41 -5.52 4.10
N PRO A 84 -5.63 -6.51 3.62
CA PRO A 84 -5.98 -7.28 2.45
C PRO A 84 -7.42 -7.80 2.53
N ASP A 85 -8.14 -7.74 1.41
CA ASP A 85 -9.42 -8.45 1.32
C ASP A 85 -9.16 -9.94 1.51
N MET A 86 -10.06 -10.62 2.22
CA MET A 86 -9.89 -12.05 2.51
C MET A 86 -10.10 -12.94 1.28
N ALA A 87 -10.73 -12.43 0.21
CA ALA A 87 -11.03 -13.19 -0.99
C ALA A 87 -10.97 -12.29 -2.25
N PRO A 88 -9.80 -11.72 -2.58
CA PRO A 88 -9.67 -10.68 -3.61
C PRO A 88 -9.84 -11.20 -5.04
N ASP A 89 -9.78 -12.52 -5.23
CA ASP A 89 -10.03 -13.20 -6.51
C ASP A 89 -11.28 -14.10 -6.44
N HIS A 90 -12.22 -13.78 -5.54
CA HIS A 90 -13.49 -14.51 -5.43
C HIS A 90 -14.27 -14.47 -6.76
N ALA A 91 -14.90 -15.59 -7.15
CA ALA A 91 -15.58 -15.71 -8.44
C ALA A 91 -16.74 -14.72 -8.67
N SER A 92 -17.36 -14.21 -7.58
CA SER A 92 -18.40 -13.17 -7.64
C SER A 92 -17.85 -11.74 -7.66
N ALA A 93 -16.53 -11.57 -7.67
CA ALA A 93 -15.91 -10.25 -7.71
C ALA A 93 -16.10 -9.61 -9.10
N VAL A 94 -16.65 -8.41 -9.10
CA VAL A 94 -16.71 -7.53 -10.26
C VAL A 94 -15.69 -6.43 -10.03
N CYS A 95 -14.74 -6.28 -10.95
CA CYS A 95 -13.62 -5.36 -10.82
C CYS A 95 -13.54 -4.44 -12.03
N THR A 96 -13.26 -3.15 -11.79
CA THR A 96 -13.01 -2.16 -12.83
C THR A 96 -11.62 -1.60 -12.65
N LYS A 97 -10.81 -1.59 -13.71
CA LYS A 97 -9.48 -0.98 -13.69
C LYS A 97 -9.65 0.52 -13.48
N VAL A 98 -8.96 1.07 -12.48
CA VAL A 98 -9.00 2.50 -12.13
C VAL A 98 -7.69 3.22 -12.43
N GLY A 99 -6.64 2.47 -12.75
CA GLY A 99 -5.36 3.04 -13.18
C GLY A 99 -4.22 2.03 -13.11
N THR A 100 -3.02 2.55 -13.29
CA THR A 100 -1.76 1.81 -13.15
C THR A 100 -0.85 2.64 -12.25
N MET A 101 -0.20 2.02 -11.26
CA MET A 101 0.72 2.73 -10.35
C MET A 101 1.75 1.78 -9.72
N THR A 102 2.77 2.34 -9.10
CA THR A 102 3.77 1.56 -8.37
C THR A 102 3.19 0.98 -7.08
N MET A 103 3.75 -0.13 -6.59
CA MET A 103 3.27 -0.76 -5.35
C MET A 103 3.38 0.19 -4.14
N ALA A 104 4.42 1.04 -4.12
CA ALA A 104 4.58 2.05 -3.07
C ALA A 104 3.40 3.03 -3.05
N ARG A 105 2.95 3.48 -4.23
CA ARG A 105 1.77 4.35 -4.33
C ARG A 105 0.49 3.64 -3.91
N PHE A 106 0.32 2.39 -4.30
CA PHE A 106 -0.82 1.57 -3.87
C PHE A 106 -0.87 1.42 -2.35
N GLN A 107 0.27 1.12 -1.70
CA GLN A 107 0.35 1.00 -0.24
C GLN A 107 0.04 2.31 0.48
N GLN A 108 0.43 3.46 -0.08
CA GLN A 108 0.02 4.77 0.44
C GLN A 108 -1.50 4.95 0.37
N MET A 109 -2.13 4.56 -0.75
CA MET A 109 -3.59 4.58 -0.87
C MET A 109 -4.27 3.62 0.11
N ALA A 110 -3.71 2.43 0.30
CA ALA A 110 -4.23 1.42 1.23
C ALA A 110 -4.24 1.94 2.68
N LYS A 111 -3.21 2.70 3.09
CA LYS A 111 -3.17 3.31 4.43
C LYS A 111 -4.28 4.33 4.68
N GLN A 112 -4.77 5.00 3.64
CA GLN A 112 -5.87 5.97 3.79
C GLN A 112 -7.21 5.32 4.19
N PHE A 113 -7.32 3.99 4.12
CA PHE A 113 -8.45 3.27 4.70
C PHE A 113 -8.52 3.43 6.23
N GLU A 114 -7.39 3.72 6.89
CA GLU A 114 -7.34 4.03 8.33
C GLU A 114 -8.00 5.39 8.64
N GLU A 115 -8.04 6.30 7.67
CA GLU A 115 -8.64 7.63 7.78
C GLU A 115 -10.15 7.64 7.47
N CYS A 116 -10.75 6.48 7.20
CA CYS A 116 -12.18 6.36 7.00
C CYS A 116 -12.99 6.44 8.30
N GLY A 117 -12.35 6.31 9.47
CA GLY A 117 -13.01 6.42 10.77
C GLY A 117 -13.68 5.11 11.22
N LYS A 118 -14.81 5.20 11.95
CA LYS A 118 -15.49 4.01 12.49
C LYS A 118 -16.39 3.36 11.45
N TYR A 119 -16.29 2.04 11.32
CA TYR A 119 -17.15 1.26 10.44
C TYR A 119 -18.62 1.32 10.85
N SER A 120 -19.50 1.55 9.87
CA SER A 120 -20.95 1.52 9.98
C SER A 120 -21.53 0.96 8.69
N VAL A 121 -22.34 -0.09 8.80
CA VAL A 121 -22.97 -0.73 7.63
C VAL A 121 -23.82 0.26 6.83
N THR A 122 -24.46 1.23 7.51
CA THR A 122 -25.48 2.12 6.94
C THR A 122 -24.99 3.53 6.63
N SER A 123 -23.77 3.90 7.05
CA SER A 123 -23.25 5.25 6.82
C SER A 123 -21.76 5.34 6.47
N ASN A 124 -20.96 4.31 6.80
CA ASN A 124 -19.53 4.33 6.56
C ASN A 124 -18.96 2.90 6.47
N ASN A 125 -19.13 2.25 5.32
CA ASN A 125 -18.77 0.86 5.10
C ASN A 125 -17.59 0.73 4.11
N CYS A 126 -17.29 -0.50 3.71
CA CYS A 126 -16.22 -0.80 2.77
C CYS A 126 -16.31 -0.06 1.42
N CYS A 127 -17.52 0.14 0.90
CA CYS A 127 -17.75 0.81 -0.38
C CYS A 127 -17.65 2.33 -0.27
N SER A 128 -18.22 2.94 0.78
CA SER A 128 -18.06 4.39 1.01
C SER A 128 -16.60 4.76 1.27
N CYS A 129 -15.86 3.92 2.00
CA CYS A 129 -14.43 4.14 2.24
C CYS A 129 -13.59 3.97 0.97
N THR A 130 -13.84 2.91 0.17
CA THR A 130 -13.17 2.73 -1.13
C THR A 130 -13.43 3.91 -2.06
N TYR A 131 -14.67 4.41 -2.11
CA TYR A 131 -15.03 5.62 -2.85
C TYR A 131 -14.23 6.84 -2.37
N LYS A 132 -14.19 7.10 -1.05
CA LYS A 132 -13.43 8.21 -0.45
C LYS A 132 -11.94 8.12 -0.80
N VAL A 133 -11.32 6.94 -0.67
CA VAL A 133 -9.90 6.75 -0.99
C VAL A 133 -9.62 7.01 -2.47
N LEU A 134 -10.47 6.55 -3.39
CA LEU A 134 -10.31 6.87 -4.81
C LEU A 134 -10.38 8.38 -5.07
N GLN A 135 -11.36 9.07 -4.48
CA GLN A 135 -11.48 10.53 -4.62
C GLN A 135 -10.28 11.30 -4.05
N LEU A 136 -9.76 10.90 -2.89
CA LEU A 136 -8.58 11.51 -2.26
C LEU A 136 -7.32 11.41 -3.14
N ASN A 137 -7.30 10.46 -4.08
CA ASN A 137 -6.19 10.28 -5.02
C ASN A 137 -6.50 10.81 -6.42
N GLY A 138 -7.58 11.58 -6.59
CA GLY A 138 -7.97 12.16 -7.88
C GLY A 138 -8.47 11.11 -8.88
N ILE A 139 -8.86 9.93 -8.42
CA ILE A 139 -9.37 8.84 -9.25
C ILE A 139 -10.89 8.87 -9.21
N THR A 140 -11.51 8.90 -10.39
CA THR A 140 -12.98 8.84 -10.49
C THR A 140 -13.47 7.48 -10.02
N PRO A 141 -14.31 7.39 -8.98
CA PRO A 141 -14.81 6.10 -8.51
C PRO A 141 -15.71 5.44 -9.56
N PRO A 142 -15.49 4.16 -9.91
CA PRO A 142 -16.29 3.50 -10.92
C PRO A 142 -17.68 3.12 -10.39
N ASP A 143 -18.65 2.95 -11.29
CA ASP A 143 -20.01 2.51 -10.98
C ASP A 143 -20.06 1.20 -10.20
N THR A 144 -19.07 0.33 -10.41
CA THR A 144 -18.86 -0.92 -9.66
C THR A 144 -18.77 -0.69 -8.14
N VAL A 145 -18.24 0.46 -7.69
CA VAL A 145 -18.20 0.82 -6.25
C VAL A 145 -19.45 1.60 -5.85
N CYS A 146 -19.85 2.58 -6.67
CA CYS A 146 -20.99 3.46 -6.38
C CYS A 146 -22.31 2.67 -6.29
N GLY A 147 -22.58 1.81 -7.27
CA GLY A 147 -23.78 0.98 -7.32
C GLY A 147 -23.81 -0.13 -6.27
N ALA A 148 -22.63 -0.68 -5.92
CA ALA A 148 -22.50 -1.70 -4.88
C ALA A 148 -22.82 -1.17 -3.46
N ASN A 149 -22.68 0.15 -3.27
CA ASN A 149 -22.91 0.79 -1.98
C ASN A 149 -24.38 1.15 -1.71
N MET A 150 -25.28 0.92 -2.66
CA MET A 150 -26.73 1.17 -2.53
C MET A 150 -27.11 2.55 -1.94
N GLY A 151 -26.30 3.59 -2.19
CA GLY A 151 -26.53 4.95 -1.69
C GLY A 151 -26.03 5.25 -0.27
N VAL A 152 -25.29 4.34 0.38
CA VAL A 152 -24.77 4.54 1.74
C VAL A 152 -23.54 5.46 1.77
N GLY A 153 -23.67 6.74 2.14
CA GLY A 153 -22.49 7.60 2.37
C GLY A 153 -21.64 7.91 1.12
N ILE A 154 -22.19 7.67 -0.08
CA ILE A 154 -21.67 8.16 -1.36
C ILE A 154 -22.71 9.14 -1.92
N PRO A 155 -22.33 10.34 -2.40
CA PRO A 155 -23.26 11.23 -3.05
C PRO A 155 -23.91 10.50 -4.23
N THR A 156 -25.23 10.43 -4.24
CA THR A 156 -25.97 9.85 -5.36
C THR A 156 -25.62 10.66 -6.60
N THR A 157 -24.93 10.05 -7.57
CA THR A 157 -24.81 10.63 -8.89
C THR A 157 -26.24 10.75 -9.43
N LYS A 158 -26.77 11.97 -9.46
CA LYS A 158 -28.02 12.24 -10.17
C LYS A 158 -27.78 11.82 -11.62
N LYS A 159 -28.55 10.82 -12.07
CA LYS A 159 -28.69 10.52 -13.49
C LYS A 159 -29.19 11.75 -14.23
#